data_AF-A0A7L1XFW3-F1
#
_entry.id   AF-A0A7L1XFW3-F1
#
_cell.length_a   1.000
_cell.length_b   1.000
_cell.length_c   1.000
_cell.angle_alpha   90.00
_cell.angle_beta   90.00
_cell.angle_gamma   90.00
#
_symmetry.space_group_name_H-M   'P 1'
#
loop_
_entity.id
_entity.type
_entity.pdbx_description
1 polymer ?
#
loop_
_entity_poly.entity_id
_entity_poly.type
_entity_poly.pdbx_seq_one_letter_code
_entity_poly.pdbx_strand_id
1 'polypeptide(L)'
;VIKQLMKKEFTLEFSRDRKSMSVYCSPAKASRAAVGNKMFVKVGLHPHVPTTTLGGPPPGLHGGHLLTPCPLLGVCVHPTPPHPTPQMDLTFVGCVGMLDPPRKEVMGSIRLCRDAGIRVIMITGDNKGTAIAICRRIGIFGEEEEVTGKAYTGREFDDLPPAEQREACRRACCFARVEPTHKSKIVEFLQSFDEITAM
;
A
#
# COMPACT_ATOMS: atom_id res chain seq x y z
N VAL A 1 18.09 21.23 -5.92
CA VAL A 1 18.10 21.05 -7.39
C VAL A 1 16.76 21.40 -8.03
N ILE A 2 15.68 20.63 -7.90
CA ILE A 2 14.40 20.92 -8.62
C ILE A 2 13.77 22.27 -8.22
N LYS A 3 13.78 22.65 -6.94
CA LYS A 3 13.25 23.96 -6.47
C LYS A 3 13.97 25.19 -7.07
N GLN A 4 15.19 25.01 -7.60
CA GLN A 4 15.95 26.07 -8.27
C GLN A 4 15.61 26.16 -9.77
N LEU A 5 14.99 25.12 -10.33
CA LEU A 5 14.69 24.99 -11.76
C LEU A 5 13.20 25.22 -12.07
N MET A 6 12.32 24.79 -11.15
CA MET A 6 10.87 24.83 -11.32
C MET A 6 10.21 25.47 -10.09
N LYS A 7 9.30 26.42 -10.33
CA LYS A 7 8.43 27.03 -9.33
C LYS A 7 7.14 26.22 -9.23
N LYS A 8 6.81 25.74 -8.03
CA LYS A 8 5.52 25.12 -7.73
C LYS A 8 4.44 26.21 -7.71
N GLU A 9 3.40 26.05 -8.52
CA GLU A 9 2.24 26.94 -8.51
C GLU A 9 1.16 26.42 -7.57
N PHE A 10 0.75 25.15 -7.73
CA PHE A 10 -0.23 24.51 -6.86
C PHE A 10 -0.02 22.99 -6.78
N THR A 11 -0.69 22.37 -5.82
CA THR A 11 -0.73 20.91 -5.64
C THR A 11 -2.16 20.42 -5.78
N LEU A 12 -2.35 19.37 -6.56
CA LEU A 12 -3.55 18.54 -6.48
C LEU A 12 -3.27 17.46 -5.45
N GLU A 13 -3.90 17.63 -4.29
CA GLU A 13 -3.69 16.78 -3.13
C GLU A 13 -4.07 15.32 -3.41
N PHE A 14 -3.49 14.43 -2.60
CA PHE A 14 -3.77 13.02 -2.68
C PHE A 14 -5.27 12.74 -2.50
N SER A 15 -5.85 11.95 -3.41
CA SER A 15 -7.21 11.44 -3.29
C SER A 15 -7.17 9.91 -3.23
N ARG A 16 -8.00 9.33 -2.36
CA ARG A 16 -8.16 7.87 -2.25
C ARG A 16 -8.76 7.26 -3.52
N ASP A 17 -9.64 8.00 -4.20
CA ASP A 17 -10.33 7.53 -5.42
C ASP A 17 -9.34 7.38 -6.58
N ARG A 18 -8.42 8.35 -6.70
CA ARG A 18 -7.45 8.42 -7.81
C ARG A 18 -6.10 7.82 -7.45
N LYS A 19 -5.86 7.56 -6.16
CA LYS A 19 -4.61 7.01 -5.58
C LYS A 19 -3.35 7.72 -6.09
N SER A 20 -3.46 9.03 -6.32
CA SER A 20 -2.41 9.85 -6.91
C SER A 20 -2.40 11.26 -6.31
N MET A 21 -1.24 11.89 -6.37
CA MET A 21 -1.05 13.31 -6.07
C MET A 21 -0.23 13.93 -7.20
N SER A 22 -0.41 15.23 -7.45
CA SER A 22 0.36 15.91 -8.47
C SER A 22 0.67 17.36 -8.14
N VAL A 23 1.70 17.88 -8.79
CA VAL A 23 2.18 19.25 -8.60
C VAL A 23 2.32 19.91 -9.95
N TYR A 24 1.69 21.08 -10.10
CA TYR A 24 1.87 21.92 -11.27
C TYR A 24 3.03 22.87 -11.06
N CYS A 25 3.94 22.88 -12.04
CA CYS A 25 5.18 23.64 -11.96
C CYS A 25 5.40 24.47 -13.22
N SER A 26 5.81 25.71 -13.03
CA SER A 26 6.31 26.61 -14.07
C SER A 26 7.86 26.69 -14.01
N PRO A 27 8.56 27.00 -15.11
CA PRO A 27 10.00 27.22 -15.08
C PRO A 27 10.37 28.44 -14.23
N ALA A 28 11.36 28.31 -13.34
CA ALA A 28 11.78 29.40 -12.45
C ALA A 28 12.52 30.54 -13.18
N LYS A 29 13.09 30.25 -14.35
CA LYS A 29 13.73 31.23 -15.25
C LYS A 29 13.27 30.95 -16.67
N ALA A 30 13.13 31.99 -17.49
CA ALA A 30 12.97 31.86 -18.93
C ALA A 30 14.25 31.25 -19.53
N SER A 31 14.35 29.93 -19.48
CA SER A 31 15.40 29.16 -20.13
C SER A 31 15.21 29.22 -21.64
N ARG A 32 16.29 29.29 -22.41
CA ARG A 32 16.26 29.19 -23.89
C ARG A 32 15.69 27.85 -24.39
N ALA A 33 15.61 26.84 -23.52
CA ALA A 33 14.88 25.61 -23.82
C ALA A 33 13.38 25.85 -23.60
N ALA A 34 12.57 25.59 -24.62
CA ALA A 34 11.11 25.68 -24.65
C ALA A 34 10.40 24.68 -23.70
N VAL A 35 10.84 24.62 -22.44
CA VAL A 35 10.26 23.78 -21.42
C VAL A 35 9.05 24.55 -20.89
N GLY A 36 7.88 24.32 -21.50
CA GLY A 36 6.62 24.81 -20.97
C GLY A 36 6.29 24.21 -19.59
N ASN A 37 5.17 24.64 -19.01
CA ASN A 37 4.71 24.17 -17.71
C ASN A 37 4.55 22.65 -17.69
N LYS A 38 4.80 22.04 -16.52
CA LYS A 38 4.75 20.58 -16.34
C LYS A 38 3.90 20.22 -15.13
N MET A 39 3.25 19.07 -15.20
CA MET A 39 2.62 18.45 -14.05
C MET A 39 3.40 17.19 -13.67
N PHE A 40 3.92 17.14 -12.45
CA PHE A 40 4.59 15.95 -11.90
C PHE A 40 3.57 15.13 -11.12
N VAL A 41 3.44 13.85 -11.44
CA VAL A 41 2.42 12.96 -10.86
C VAL A 41 3.09 11.80 -10.17
N LYS A 42 2.65 11.54 -8.94
CA LYS A 42 3.01 10.39 -8.13
C LYS A 42 1.75 9.52 -7.97
N VAL A 43 1.80 8.25 -8.37
CA VAL A 43 0.64 7.34 -8.40
C VAL A 43 0.97 5.97 -7.83
N GLY A 44 0.04 5.36 -7.11
CA GLY A 44 0.15 3.97 -6.68
C GLY A 44 0.05 3.03 -7.89
N LEU A 45 1.06 2.17 -8.09
CA LEU A 45 1.05 1.21 -9.19
C LEU A 45 0.06 0.08 -8.90
N HIS A 46 -0.93 -0.09 -9.77
CA HIS A 46 -1.91 -1.19 -9.77
C HIS A 46 -2.11 -1.68 -11.21
N PRO A 47 -2.69 -2.87 -11.44
CA PRO A 47 -2.84 -3.46 -12.78
C PRO A 47 -3.61 -2.59 -13.79
N HIS A 48 -4.39 -1.61 -13.30
CA HIS A 48 -5.23 -0.72 -14.11
C HIS A 48 -4.73 0.73 -14.16
N VAL A 49 -3.44 0.99 -13.96
CA VAL A 49 -2.91 2.35 -14.21
C VAL A 49 -3.09 2.63 -15.70
N PRO A 50 -3.79 3.72 -16.09
CA PRO A 50 -4.01 4.03 -17.49
C PRO A 50 -2.66 4.15 -18.18
N THR A 51 -2.47 3.28 -19.18
CA THR A 51 -1.28 3.23 -20.01
C THR A 51 -1.08 4.60 -20.62
N THR A 52 0.05 5.20 -20.28
CA THR A 52 0.51 6.47 -20.82
C THR A 52 0.76 6.35 -22.31
N THR A 53 0.36 7.36 -23.08
CA THR A 53 0.43 7.43 -24.56
C THR A 53 1.85 7.27 -25.13
N LEU A 54 2.88 7.38 -24.29
CA LEU A 54 4.29 7.18 -24.63
C LEU A 54 5.00 6.36 -23.54
N GLY A 55 5.00 5.03 -23.69
CA GLY A 55 5.70 4.08 -22.82
C GLY A 55 4.96 3.83 -21.50
N GLY A 56 4.33 2.67 -21.38
CA GLY A 56 3.88 2.16 -20.08
C GLY A 56 5.05 1.61 -19.25
N PRO A 57 4.85 1.27 -17.97
CA PRO A 57 5.85 0.55 -17.20
C PRO A 57 6.21 -0.76 -17.93
N PRO A 58 7.49 -1.21 -17.94
CA PRO A 58 7.83 -2.46 -18.59
C PRO A 58 7.00 -3.64 -18.03
N PRO A 59 6.65 -4.63 -18.86
CA PRO A 59 5.92 -5.81 -18.42
C PRO A 59 6.69 -6.49 -17.27
N GLY A 60 6.06 -6.62 -16.10
CA GLY A 60 6.68 -7.14 -14.87
C GLY A 60 6.59 -6.21 -13.65
N LEU A 61 6.41 -4.89 -13.84
CA LEU A 61 6.16 -3.94 -12.74
C LEU A 61 4.72 -3.91 -12.25
N HIS A 62 3.80 -4.47 -13.04
CA HIS A 62 2.38 -4.56 -12.75
C HIS A 62 2.14 -5.80 -11.89
N GLY A 63 2.31 -5.68 -10.57
CA GLY A 63 1.91 -6.76 -9.64
C GLY A 63 2.93 -7.20 -8.60
N GLY A 64 3.93 -6.37 -8.25
CA GLY A 64 4.79 -6.70 -7.09
C GLY A 64 5.75 -7.87 -7.31
N HIS A 65 6.03 -8.25 -8.57
CA HIS A 65 7.09 -9.19 -8.96
C HIS A 65 8.50 -8.59 -8.83
N LEU A 66 8.74 -7.74 -7.81
CA LEU A 66 10.11 -7.54 -7.34
C LEU A 66 10.42 -8.65 -6.33
N LEU A 67 11.70 -9.07 -6.30
CA LEU A 67 12.25 -9.99 -5.30
C LEU A 67 11.94 -9.59 -3.85
N THR A 68 11.51 -8.34 -3.62
CA THR A 68 11.06 -7.84 -2.32
C THR A 68 9.66 -7.24 -2.46
N PRO A 69 8.66 -7.70 -1.69
CA PRO A 69 7.31 -7.16 -1.69
C PRO A 69 7.33 -5.80 -0.99
N CYS A 70 7.54 -4.73 -1.76
CA CYS A 70 7.50 -3.36 -1.27
C CYS A 70 6.43 -2.56 -2.01
N PRO A 71 5.76 -1.60 -1.34
CA PRO A 71 4.94 -0.60 -2.01
C PRO A 71 5.71 0.10 -3.15
N LEU A 72 5.17 -0.02 -4.37
CA LEU A 72 5.70 0.65 -5.55
C LEU A 72 4.92 1.90 -5.89
N LEU A 73 5.68 2.91 -6.30
CA LEU A 73 5.16 4.20 -6.61
C LEU A 73 5.63 4.64 -8.00
N GLY A 74 4.68 4.80 -8.90
CA GLY A 74 4.91 5.31 -10.25
C GLY A 74 5.12 6.82 -10.23
N VAL A 75 6.09 7.27 -11.02
CA VAL A 75 6.39 8.68 -11.26
C VAL A 75 6.13 8.96 -12.72
N CYS A 76 5.24 9.91 -12.99
CA CYS A 76 4.85 10.32 -14.33
C CYS A 76 4.92 11.85 -14.48
N VAL A 77 4.99 12.33 -15.72
CA VAL A 77 4.98 13.76 -16.06
C VAL A 77 3.95 14.02 -17.14
N HIS A 78 3.12 15.05 -16.99
CA HIS A 78 2.32 15.59 -18.09
C HIS A 78 3.15 16.67 -18.82
N PRO A 79 3.48 16.49 -20.11
CA PRO A 79 4.38 17.40 -20.82
C PRO A 79 3.71 18.71 -21.25
N THR A 80 2.40 18.72 -21.47
CA THR A 80 1.60 19.87 -21.90
C THR A 80 0.25 19.90 -21.17
N PRO A 81 0.22 20.19 -19.85
CA PRO A 81 -1.00 20.14 -19.07
C PRO A 81 -2.01 21.20 -19.52
N PRO A 82 -3.20 20.82 -20.04
CA PRO A 82 -4.23 21.78 -20.42
C PRO A 82 -5.04 22.19 -19.18
N HIS A 83 -4.95 23.46 -18.74
CA HIS A 83 -5.68 23.97 -17.56
C HIS A 83 -5.48 23.09 -16.29
N PRO A 84 -6.00 23.44 -15.08
CA PRO A 84 -5.68 22.69 -13.86
C PRO A 84 -6.26 21.26 -13.75
N THR A 85 -6.87 20.71 -14.80
CA THR A 85 -7.39 19.33 -14.86
C THR A 85 -7.34 18.83 -16.30
N PRO A 86 -6.46 17.85 -16.62
CA PRO A 86 -6.86 16.44 -16.52
C PRO A 86 -5.70 15.49 -16.14
N GLN A 87 -6.05 14.32 -15.59
CA GLN A 87 -5.11 13.24 -15.19
C GLN A 87 -4.90 12.20 -16.30
N MET A 88 -5.12 12.60 -17.55
CA MET A 88 -4.93 11.78 -18.75
C MET A 88 -3.67 12.27 -19.48
N ASP A 89 -3.08 11.47 -20.38
CA ASP A 89 -1.86 11.81 -21.14
C ASP A 89 -0.60 12.09 -20.32
N LEU A 90 -0.34 11.24 -19.32
CA LEU A 90 0.92 11.25 -18.60
C LEU A 90 2.03 10.59 -19.44
N THR A 91 3.28 10.84 -19.12
CA THR A 91 4.46 10.11 -19.61
C THR A 91 5.10 9.42 -18.42
N PHE A 92 5.26 8.09 -18.47
CA PHE A 92 5.91 7.35 -17.39
C PHE A 92 7.41 7.67 -17.37
N VAL A 93 7.94 7.98 -16.19
CA VAL A 93 9.37 8.29 -16.00
C VAL A 93 10.07 7.11 -15.32
N GLY A 94 9.42 6.50 -14.33
CA GLY A 94 9.99 5.41 -13.56
C GLY A 94 9.16 5.07 -12.33
N CYS A 95 9.70 4.21 -11.47
CA CYS A 95 9.08 3.85 -10.20
C CYS A 95 10.08 3.83 -9.05
N VAL A 96 9.58 4.00 -7.84
CA VAL A 96 10.35 3.88 -6.60
C VAL A 96 9.69 2.84 -5.71
N GLY A 97 10.47 1.90 -5.19
CA GLY A 97 10.05 0.98 -4.14
C GLY A 97 10.48 1.51 -2.78
N MET A 98 9.54 1.59 -1.85
CA MET A 98 9.82 1.97 -0.46
C MET A 98 9.47 0.79 0.43
N LEU A 99 10.39 0.37 1.29
CA LEU A 99 10.15 -0.69 2.27
C LEU A 99 10.19 -0.07 3.67
N ASP A 100 9.20 -0.38 4.48
CA ASP A 100 9.27 -0.20 5.93
C ASP A 100 9.76 -1.53 6.54
N PRO A 101 11.07 -1.68 6.84
CA PRO A 101 11.59 -2.94 7.32
C PRO A 101 11.05 -3.23 8.73
N PRO A 102 10.73 -4.49 9.06
CA PRO A 102 10.39 -4.86 10.44
C PRO A 102 11.52 -4.44 11.40
N ARG A 103 11.13 -4.01 12.61
CA ARG A 103 12.11 -3.73 13.66
C ARG A 103 12.88 -5.02 14.01
N LYS A 104 14.16 -4.88 14.38
CA LYS A 104 15.07 -6.03 14.54
C LYS A 104 14.60 -7.01 15.62
N GLU A 105 13.98 -6.48 16.66
CA GLU A 105 13.47 -7.21 17.83
C GLU A 105 12.18 -7.99 17.55
N VAL A 106 11.41 -7.62 16.51
CA VAL A 106 10.05 -8.16 16.29
C VAL A 106 10.05 -9.68 16.10
N MET A 107 11.02 -10.21 15.36
CA MET A 107 11.13 -11.66 15.13
C MET A 107 11.37 -12.43 16.45
N GLY A 108 12.24 -11.88 17.32
CA GLY A 108 12.50 -12.46 18.64
C GLY A 108 11.26 -12.42 19.53
N SER A 109 10.56 -11.28 19.56
CA SER A 109 9.33 -11.11 20.34
C SER A 109 8.21 -12.04 19.88
N ILE A 110 7.99 -12.20 18.56
CA ILE A 110 6.97 -13.12 18.03
C ILE A 110 7.27 -14.56 18.43
N ARG A 111 8.54 -14.96 18.40
CA ARG A 111 8.96 -16.29 18.85
C ARG A 111 8.66 -16.49 20.35
N LEU A 112 9.02 -15.52 21.19
CA LEU A 112 8.71 -15.58 22.63
C LEU A 112 7.20 -15.67 22.89
N CYS A 113 6.39 -14.90 22.15
CA CYS A 113 4.94 -15.00 22.24
C CYS A 113 4.46 -16.42 21.88
N ARG A 114 4.96 -17.00 20.77
CA ARG A 114 4.60 -18.35 20.36
C ARG A 114 5.00 -19.40 21.39
N ASP A 115 6.21 -19.32 21.93
CA ASP A 115 6.72 -20.25 22.96
C ASP A 115 5.91 -20.14 24.26
N ALA A 116 5.34 -18.96 24.55
CA ALA A 116 4.44 -18.72 25.69
C ALA A 116 2.97 -19.05 25.41
N GLY A 117 2.62 -19.56 24.21
CA GLY A 117 1.23 -19.83 23.82
C GLY A 117 0.39 -18.58 23.52
N ILE A 118 1.03 -17.41 23.33
CA ILE A 118 0.39 -16.15 22.98
C ILE A 118 0.28 -16.04 21.45
N ARG A 119 -0.94 -15.90 20.96
CA ARG A 119 -1.21 -15.70 19.53
C ARG A 119 -0.99 -14.24 19.13
N VAL A 120 -0.29 -14.02 18.03
CA VAL A 120 -0.03 -12.69 17.45
C VAL A 120 -0.83 -12.54 16.16
N ILE A 121 -1.62 -11.46 16.08
CA ILE A 121 -2.43 -11.13 14.90
C ILE A 121 -1.93 -9.80 14.31
N MET A 122 -1.48 -9.80 13.06
CA MET A 122 -1.12 -8.58 12.34
C MET A 122 -2.37 -7.85 11.85
N ILE A 123 -2.43 -6.53 12.05
CA ILE A 123 -3.47 -5.65 11.50
C ILE A 123 -2.79 -4.52 10.76
N THR A 124 -3.02 -4.40 9.45
CA THR A 124 -2.33 -3.42 8.59
C THR A 124 -3.26 -2.74 7.59
N GLY A 125 -2.88 -1.54 7.17
CA GLY A 125 -3.47 -0.81 6.05
C GLY A 125 -2.91 -1.19 4.68
N ASP A 126 -1.90 -2.07 4.63
CA ASP A 126 -1.32 -2.59 3.39
C ASP A 126 -2.26 -3.51 2.62
N ASN A 127 -1.89 -3.85 1.39
CA ASN A 127 -2.58 -4.88 0.65
C ASN A 127 -2.32 -6.28 1.25
N LYS A 128 -3.22 -7.23 0.99
CA LYS A 128 -3.17 -8.59 1.55
C LYS A 128 -1.88 -9.34 1.19
N GLY A 129 -1.41 -9.23 -0.05
CA GLY A 129 -0.19 -9.91 -0.51
C GLY A 129 1.06 -9.45 0.24
N THR A 130 1.25 -8.13 0.39
CA THR A 130 2.33 -7.54 1.17
C THR A 130 2.21 -7.93 2.65
N ALA A 131 1.01 -7.88 3.23
CA ALA A 131 0.78 -8.25 4.62
C ALA A 131 1.17 -9.72 4.91
N ILE A 132 0.78 -10.65 4.04
CA ILE A 132 1.15 -12.07 4.13
C ILE A 132 2.66 -12.23 4.03
N ALA A 133 3.31 -11.54 3.08
CA ALA A 133 4.76 -11.64 2.91
C ALA A 133 5.53 -11.09 4.12
N ILE A 134 5.06 -9.99 4.73
CA ILE A 134 5.63 -9.47 5.99
C ILE A 134 5.40 -10.48 7.11
N CYS A 135 4.19 -11.04 7.26
CA CYS A 135 3.88 -12.05 8.26
C CYS A 135 4.82 -13.27 8.18
N ARG A 136 5.14 -13.75 6.97
CA ARG A 136 6.13 -14.81 6.76
C ARG A 136 7.52 -14.38 7.20
N ARG A 137 7.95 -13.19 6.77
CA ARG A 137 9.27 -12.64 7.10
C ARG A 137 9.51 -12.45 8.60
N ILE A 138 8.47 -12.09 9.36
CA ILE A 138 8.59 -11.86 10.81
C ILE A 138 8.24 -13.10 11.66
N GLY A 139 7.83 -14.20 11.02
CA GLY A 139 7.56 -15.48 11.70
C GLY A 139 6.14 -15.66 12.23
N ILE A 140 5.17 -14.80 11.89
CA ILE A 140 3.74 -15.04 12.18
C ILE A 140 3.26 -16.28 11.41
N PHE A 141 3.60 -16.35 10.12
CA PHE A 141 3.39 -17.54 9.29
C PHE A 141 4.71 -18.25 9.02
N GLY A 142 4.68 -19.57 8.85
CA GLY A 142 5.80 -20.32 8.29
C GLY A 142 6.05 -19.97 6.82
N GLU A 143 7.29 -20.20 6.35
CA GLU A 143 7.69 -19.86 4.97
C GLU A 143 6.85 -20.54 3.89
N GLU A 144 6.40 -21.77 4.14
CA GLU A 144 5.57 -22.57 3.22
C GLU A 144 4.15 -22.82 3.75
N GLU A 145 3.80 -22.20 4.89
CA GLU A 145 2.51 -22.44 5.55
C GLU A 145 1.34 -21.97 4.68
N GLU A 146 0.31 -22.82 4.55
CA GLU A 146 -0.93 -22.43 3.89
C GLU A 146 -1.66 -21.36 4.71
N VAL A 147 -1.91 -20.21 4.08
CA VAL A 147 -2.54 -19.03 4.71
C VAL A 147 -4.04 -18.92 4.39
N THR A 148 -4.62 -19.89 3.67
CA THR A 148 -6.02 -19.89 3.28
C THR A 148 -6.92 -19.83 4.52
N GLY A 149 -7.71 -18.76 4.61
CA GLY A 149 -8.56 -18.48 5.76
C GLY A 149 -7.81 -18.14 7.08
N LYS A 150 -6.51 -17.88 7.02
CA LYS A 150 -5.75 -17.26 8.12
C LYS A 150 -5.47 -15.78 7.88
N ALA A 151 -5.70 -15.30 6.65
CA ALA A 151 -5.51 -13.92 6.25
C ALA A 151 -6.74 -13.36 5.53
N TYR A 152 -7.23 -12.21 5.96
CA TYR A 152 -8.41 -11.54 5.42
C TYR A 152 -8.12 -10.08 5.09
N THR A 153 -8.77 -9.54 4.06
CA THR A 153 -8.96 -8.10 3.94
C THR A 153 -10.14 -7.65 4.78
N GLY A 154 -10.22 -6.35 5.12
CA GLY A 154 -11.40 -5.78 5.77
C GLY A 154 -12.69 -6.09 5.00
N ARG A 155 -12.68 -5.95 3.67
CA ARG A 155 -13.82 -6.27 2.82
C ARG A 155 -14.19 -7.75 2.86
N GLU A 156 -13.21 -8.65 2.67
CA GLU A 156 -13.46 -10.10 2.78
C GLU A 156 -14.03 -10.47 4.15
N PHE A 157 -13.63 -9.79 5.22
CA PHE A 157 -14.15 -10.02 6.56
C PHE A 157 -15.59 -9.52 6.72
N ASP A 158 -15.91 -8.32 6.24
CA ASP A 158 -17.28 -7.78 6.28
C ASP A 158 -18.26 -8.60 5.43
N ASP A 159 -17.79 -9.18 4.32
CA ASP A 159 -18.60 -10.02 3.43
C ASP A 159 -18.95 -11.39 4.07
N LEU A 160 -18.26 -11.80 5.15
CA LEU A 160 -18.57 -13.04 5.88
C LEU A 160 -19.83 -12.86 6.76
N PRO A 161 -20.66 -13.91 6.90
CA PRO A 161 -21.71 -13.96 7.90
C PRO A 161 -21.14 -13.77 9.33
N PRO A 162 -21.90 -13.20 10.29
CA PRO A 162 -21.39 -12.95 11.65
C PRO A 162 -20.83 -14.19 12.37
N ALA A 163 -21.41 -15.37 12.15
CA ALA A 163 -20.91 -16.62 12.69
C ALA A 163 -19.54 -17.00 12.11
N GLU A 164 -19.33 -16.77 10.82
CA GLU A 164 -18.06 -17.02 10.14
C GLU A 164 -17.01 -15.94 10.47
N GLN A 165 -17.42 -14.69 10.69
CA GLN A 165 -16.53 -13.63 11.20
C GLN A 165 -15.96 -14.02 12.56
N ARG A 166 -16.80 -14.51 13.47
CA ARG A 166 -16.39 -14.99 14.78
C ARG A 166 -15.36 -16.11 14.66
N GLU A 167 -15.63 -17.13 13.85
CA GLU A 167 -14.69 -18.24 13.65
C GLU A 167 -13.42 -17.81 12.90
N ALA A 168 -13.52 -16.85 11.97
CA ALA A 168 -12.37 -16.26 11.31
C ALA A 168 -11.43 -15.56 12.31
N CYS A 169 -11.94 -14.79 13.28
CA CYS A 169 -11.11 -14.17 14.33
C CYS A 169 -10.33 -15.19 15.17
N ARG A 170 -10.90 -16.38 15.37
CA ARG A 170 -10.26 -17.47 16.15
C ARG A 170 -9.01 -18.02 15.46
N ARG A 171 -9.03 -18.10 14.13
CA ARG A 171 -7.98 -18.74 13.32
C ARG A 171 -7.09 -17.77 12.56
N ALA A 172 -7.54 -16.54 12.34
CA ALA A 172 -6.80 -15.54 11.58
C ALA A 172 -5.58 -15.03 12.36
N CYS A 173 -4.50 -14.78 11.63
CA CYS A 173 -3.29 -14.15 12.14
C CYS A 173 -2.94 -12.87 11.35
N CYS A 174 -3.72 -12.50 10.33
CA CYS A 174 -3.47 -11.33 9.52
C CYS A 174 -4.77 -10.70 8.98
N PHE A 175 -4.98 -9.41 9.25
CA PHE A 175 -6.01 -8.59 8.64
C PHE A 175 -5.37 -7.41 7.88
N ALA A 176 -5.70 -7.27 6.60
CA ALA A 176 -5.18 -6.24 5.71
C ALA A 176 -6.29 -5.26 5.28
N ARG A 177 -5.94 -4.03 4.88
CA ARG A 177 -6.93 -2.98 4.52
C ARG A 177 -8.03 -2.83 5.58
N VAL A 178 -7.65 -2.78 6.85
CA VAL A 178 -8.58 -2.80 7.99
C VAL A 178 -9.07 -1.39 8.32
N GLU A 179 -10.36 -1.24 8.60
CA GLU A 179 -10.97 0.00 9.09
C GLU A 179 -10.96 0.08 10.62
N PRO A 180 -11.06 1.28 11.22
CA PRO A 180 -11.09 1.42 12.69
C PRO A 180 -12.19 0.59 13.36
N THR A 181 -13.35 0.45 12.72
CA THR A 181 -14.50 -0.35 13.21
C THR A 181 -14.18 -1.84 13.32
N HIS A 182 -13.35 -2.38 12.43
CA HIS A 182 -12.96 -3.79 12.47
C HIS A 182 -12.11 -4.13 13.68
N LYS A 183 -11.32 -3.19 14.19
CA LYS A 183 -10.49 -3.43 15.37
C LYS A 183 -11.33 -3.78 16.58
N SER A 184 -12.36 -2.97 16.86
CA SER A 184 -13.30 -3.24 17.95
C SER A 184 -14.04 -4.57 17.75
N LYS A 185 -14.55 -4.84 16.54
CA LYS A 185 -15.21 -6.12 16.23
C LYS A 185 -14.30 -7.33 16.46
N ILE A 186 -13.04 -7.25 16.04
CA ILE A 186 -12.06 -8.33 16.23
C ILE A 186 -11.86 -8.58 17.74
N VAL A 187 -11.66 -7.52 18.53
CA VAL A 187 -11.52 -7.63 19.99
C VAL A 187 -12.77 -8.24 20.62
N GLU A 188 -13.97 -7.80 20.23
CA GLU A 188 -15.23 -8.36 20.72
C GLU A 188 -15.37 -9.86 20.42
N PHE A 189 -15.05 -10.27 19.20
CA PHE A 189 -15.09 -11.70 18.84
C PHE A 189 -14.07 -12.52 19.62
N LEU A 190 -12.84 -12.02 19.82
CA LEU A 190 -11.82 -12.70 20.60
C LEU A 190 -12.23 -12.84 22.08
N GLN A 191 -12.78 -11.77 22.66
CA GLN A 191 -13.32 -11.78 24.03
C GLN A 191 -14.50 -12.75 24.18
N SER A 192 -15.28 -12.98 23.12
CA SER A 192 -16.37 -13.99 23.12
C SER A 192 -15.90 -15.44 23.20
N PHE A 193 -14.59 -15.68 23.09
CA PHE A 193 -13.94 -16.98 23.30
C PHE A 193 -13.16 -17.04 24.62
N ASP A 194 -13.42 -16.09 25.52
CA ASP A 194 -12.70 -15.92 26.79
C ASP A 194 -11.19 -15.65 26.61
N GLU A 195 -10.77 -15.17 25.42
CA GLU A 195 -9.39 -14.77 25.17
C GLU A 195 -9.11 -13.36 25.73
N ILE A 196 -8.09 -13.25 26.58
CA ILE A 196 -7.57 -11.94 27.04
C ILE A 196 -6.77 -11.32 25.89
N THR A 197 -7.28 -10.24 25.33
CA THR A 197 -6.73 -9.60 24.12
C THR A 197 -6.02 -8.28 24.45
N ALA A 198 -4.86 -8.04 23.82
CA ALA A 198 -4.17 -6.76 23.80
C ALA A 198 -4.10 -6.23 22.36
N MET A 199 -4.38 -4.94 22.15
CA MET A 199 -4.46 -4.30 20.83
C MET A 199 -3.86 -2.89 20.82
#